data_AF-A0A934YK06-F1
#
_entry.id   AF-A0A934YK06-F1
#
_cell.length_a   1.000
_cell.length_b   1.000
_cell.length_c   1.000
_cell.angle_alpha   90.00
_cell.angle_beta   90.00
_cell.angle_gamma   90.00
#
_symmetry.space_group_name_H-M   'P 1'
#
loop_
_entity.id
_entity.type
_entity.pdbx_description
1 polymer ?
#
loop_
_entity_poly.entity_id
_entity_poly.type
_entity_poly.pdbx_seq_one_letter_code
_entity_poly.pdbx_strand_id
1 'polypeptide(L)'
;MHGTKDALVPFAKGLQQRDAAVAAWSLGAPVVVSSDALHERTRYLSPKGTAYEFLRHDTEVTPPLFPLLLRGHCVPGGADQPGAGAPGQTLFFSCKPPAAVAWGDVVLRFFKDHPRP
;
A
#
# COMPACT_ATOMS: atom_id res chain seq x y z
N MET A 1 1.64 -4.06 -0.52
CA MET A 1 0.93 -3.00 0.22
C MET A 1 -0.34 -3.62 0.80
N HIS A 2 -0.74 -3.27 2.01
CA HIS A 2 -1.96 -3.80 2.63
C HIS A 2 -2.60 -2.77 3.59
N GLY A 3 -3.93 -2.66 3.59
CA GLY A 3 -4.67 -1.81 4.52
C GLY A 3 -4.85 -2.50 5.88
N THR A 4 -4.53 -1.83 6.98
CA THR A 4 -4.70 -2.41 8.33
C THR A 4 -6.18 -2.60 8.70
N LYS A 5 -7.05 -1.81 8.06
CA LYS A 5 -8.50 -1.83 8.23
C LYS A 5 -9.21 -2.62 7.14
N ASP A 6 -8.49 -3.35 6.29
CA ASP A 6 -9.09 -4.17 5.23
C ASP A 6 -10.04 -5.22 5.84
N ALA A 7 -11.31 -5.14 5.45
CA ALA A 7 -12.37 -6.01 5.96
C ALA A 7 -12.61 -7.25 5.09
N LEU A 8 -12.02 -7.34 3.90
CA LEU A 8 -12.08 -8.50 3.02
C LEU A 8 -10.88 -9.43 3.20
N VAL A 9 -9.68 -8.85 3.23
CA VAL A 9 -8.43 -9.58 3.37
C VAL A 9 -7.76 -9.12 4.65
N PRO A 10 -7.84 -9.90 5.74
CA PRO A 10 -7.28 -9.50 7.03
C PRO A 10 -5.81 -9.10 6.90
N PHE A 11 -5.41 -8.01 7.57
CA PHE A 11 -4.04 -7.49 7.52
C PHE A 11 -2.96 -8.56 7.84
N ALA A 12 -3.29 -9.54 8.68
CA ALA A 12 -2.44 -10.69 8.97
C ALA A 12 -2.00 -11.46 7.71
N LYS A 13 -2.81 -11.47 6.63
CA LYS A 13 -2.43 -12.06 5.35
C LYS A 13 -1.36 -11.25 4.63
N GLY A 14 -1.42 -9.92 4.69
CA GLY A 14 -0.35 -9.05 4.21
C GLY A 14 0.96 -9.29 4.96
N LEU A 15 0.90 -9.47 6.28
CA LEU A 15 2.07 -9.84 7.11
C LEU A 15 2.61 -11.23 6.72
N GLN A 16 1.74 -12.22 6.53
CA GLN A 16 2.13 -13.56 6.09
C GLN A 16 2.86 -13.54 4.74
N GLN A 17 2.36 -12.76 3.77
CA GLN A 17 3.00 -12.61 2.46
C GLN A 17 4.36 -11.91 2.56
N ARG A 18 4.44 -10.84 3.36
CA ARG A 18 5.68 -10.12 3.65
C ARG A 18 6.72 -11.06 4.25
N ASP A 19 6.35 -11.82 5.27
CA ASP A 19 7.27 -12.70 5.98
C ASP A 19 7.74 -13.86 5.08
N ALA A 20 6.85 -14.38 4.23
CA ALA A 20 7.22 -15.38 3.22
C ALA A 20 8.24 -14.82 2.21
N ALA A 21 8.07 -13.58 1.73
CA ALA A 21 9.03 -12.94 0.82
C ALA A 21 10.38 -12.67 1.51
N VAL A 22 10.36 -12.17 2.75
CA VAL A 22 11.56 -11.95 3.57
C VAL A 22 12.35 -13.24 3.75
N ALA A 23 11.67 -14.33 4.11
CA ALA A 23 12.31 -15.64 4.26
C ALA A 23 12.85 -16.18 2.93
N ALA A 24 12.03 -16.18 1.88
CA ALA A 24 12.39 -16.74 0.58
C ALA A 24 13.59 -16.03 -0.07
N TRP A 25 13.74 -14.72 0.15
CA TRP A 25 14.81 -13.92 -0.43
C TRP A 25 15.96 -13.63 0.53
N SER A 26 15.96 -14.24 1.72
CA SER A 26 17.00 -14.06 2.75
C SER A 26 17.25 -12.58 3.07
N LEU A 27 16.16 -11.82 3.24
CA LEU A 27 16.25 -10.39 3.51
C LEU A 27 16.59 -10.13 4.98
N GLY A 28 17.37 -9.08 5.23
CA GLY A 28 17.73 -8.64 6.57
C GLY A 28 16.58 -7.97 7.34
N ALA A 29 16.91 -7.40 8.49
CA ALA A 29 15.96 -6.65 9.30
C ALA A 29 15.38 -5.44 8.53
N PRO A 30 14.11 -5.07 8.79
CA PRO A 30 13.49 -3.92 8.14
C PRO A 30 14.09 -2.60 8.62
N VAL A 31 14.08 -1.62 7.73
CA VAL A 31 14.30 -0.20 8.03
C VAL A 31 13.05 0.58 7.64
N VAL A 32 12.54 1.44 8.51
CA VAL A 32 11.44 2.36 8.17
C VAL A 32 11.97 3.42 7.20
N VAL A 33 11.37 3.52 6.01
CA VAL A 33 11.74 4.51 4.98
C VAL A 33 10.79 5.69 4.90
N SER A 34 9.53 5.51 5.31
CA SER A 34 8.57 6.60 5.52
C SER A 34 7.51 6.16 6.51
N SER A 35 7.02 7.08 7.34
CA SER A 35 5.89 6.83 8.23
C SER A 35 5.26 8.14 8.70
N ASP A 36 3.95 8.09 8.94
CA ASP A 36 3.19 9.09 9.66
C ASP A 36 2.01 8.40 10.39
N ALA A 37 1.02 9.17 10.83
CA ALA A 37 -0.15 8.65 11.53
C ALA A 37 -1.06 7.74 10.67
N LEU A 38 -0.88 7.68 9.35
CA LEU A 38 -1.76 6.98 8.42
C LEU A 38 -1.03 5.93 7.57
N HIS A 39 0.30 5.86 7.61
CA HIS A 39 1.05 4.82 6.90
C HIS A 39 2.41 4.51 7.55
N GLU A 40 2.94 3.35 7.19
CA GLU A 40 4.34 3.00 7.40
C GLU A 40 4.86 2.19 6.22
N ARG A 41 6.05 2.55 5.76
CA ARG A 41 6.77 1.84 4.72
C ARG A 41 8.09 1.35 5.27
N THR A 42 8.32 0.04 5.17
CA THR A 42 9.55 -0.62 5.60
C THR A 42 10.28 -1.20 4.40
N ARG A 43 11.59 -1.02 4.34
CA ARG A 43 12.49 -1.61 3.36
C ARG A 43 13.28 -2.76 3.98
N TYR A 44 13.41 -3.82 3.22
CA TYR A 44 14.23 -4.99 3.48
C TYR A 44 15.27 -5.11 2.37
N LEU A 45 16.50 -5.51 2.72
CA LEU A 45 17.59 -5.70 1.77
C LEU A 45 18.20 -7.09 1.94
N SER A 46 18.48 -7.75 0.83
CA SER A 46 19.36 -8.93 0.83
C SER A 46 20.84 -8.51 0.87
N PRO A 47 21.77 -9.39 1.26
CA PRO A 47 23.21 -9.13 1.15
C PRO A 47 23.69 -8.81 -0.27
N LYS A 48 22.92 -9.21 -1.30
CA LYS A 48 23.20 -8.94 -2.72
C LYS A 48 22.56 -7.65 -3.23
N GLY A 49 21.92 -6.87 -2.37
CA GLY A 49 21.27 -5.60 -2.73
C GLY A 49 19.86 -5.73 -3.30
N THR A 50 19.23 -6.91 -3.24
CA THR A 50 17.82 -7.07 -3.62
C THR A 50 16.94 -6.31 -2.63
N ALA A 51 16.15 -5.36 -3.13
CA ALA A 51 15.25 -4.57 -2.31
C ALA A 51 13.81 -5.10 -2.36
N TYR A 52 13.17 -5.08 -1.20
CA TYR A 52 11.74 -5.31 -1.05
C TYR A 52 11.18 -4.26 -0.10
N GLU A 53 10.05 -3.66 -0.45
CA GLU A 53 9.38 -2.68 0.40
C GLU A 53 7.95 -3.14 0.70
N PHE A 54 7.58 -3.05 1.99
CA PHE A 54 6.23 -3.31 2.46
C PHE A 54 5.62 -2.00 2.96
N LEU A 55 4.45 -1.65 2.43
CA LEU A 55 3.67 -0.47 2.81
C LEU A 55 2.39 -0.94 3.50
N ARG A 56 2.14 -0.44 4.72
CA ARG A 56 0.83 -0.51 5.38
C ARG A 56 0.19 0.87 5.43
N HIS A 57 -1.13 0.94 5.36
CA HIS A 57 -1.90 2.17 5.51
C HIS A 57 -3.16 1.98 6.36
N ASP A 58 -3.61 3.07 6.99
CA ASP A 58 -4.76 3.11 7.90
C ASP A 58 -5.96 3.89 7.31
N THR A 59 -5.92 4.15 6.00
CA THR A 59 -6.98 4.82 5.22
C THR A 59 -8.11 3.86 4.83
N GLU A 60 -9.31 4.39 4.57
CA GLU A 60 -10.54 3.64 4.25
C GLU A 60 -11.18 4.15 2.94
N VAL A 61 -12.08 3.36 2.32
CA VAL A 61 -12.90 3.77 1.16
C VAL A 61 -13.91 4.88 1.51
N THR A 62 -14.32 5.67 0.51
CA THR A 62 -15.41 6.67 0.65
C THR A 62 -16.79 6.00 0.49
N PRO A 63 -17.79 6.25 1.36
CA PRO A 63 -19.19 5.85 1.13
C PRO A 63 -19.74 6.47 -0.20
N PRO A 64 -20.70 5.86 -0.92
CA PRO A 64 -21.77 4.98 -0.42
C PRO A 64 -21.67 3.50 -0.84
N LEU A 65 -20.57 3.07 -1.47
CA LEU A 65 -20.44 1.69 -1.95
C LEU A 65 -20.14 0.74 -0.77
N PHE A 66 -21.05 -0.22 -0.52
CA PHE A 66 -20.89 -1.33 0.44
C PHE A 66 -20.09 -0.98 1.72
N PRO A 67 -20.49 0.05 2.49
CA PRO A 67 -19.66 0.69 3.52
C PRO A 67 -19.21 -0.22 4.67
N LEU A 68 -19.77 -1.44 4.76
CA LEU A 68 -19.37 -2.45 5.74
C LEU A 68 -18.33 -3.46 5.23
N LEU A 69 -18.20 -3.64 3.90
CA LEU A 69 -17.46 -4.80 3.35
C LEU A 69 -15.98 -4.50 3.05
N LEU A 70 -15.65 -3.30 2.55
CA LEU A 70 -14.31 -3.01 2.04
C LEU A 70 -13.40 -2.36 3.09
N ARG A 71 -13.88 -1.34 3.82
CA ARG A 71 -13.10 -0.55 4.78
C ARG A 71 -11.73 -0.15 4.21
N GLY A 72 -10.63 -0.75 4.69
CA GLY A 72 -9.26 -0.50 4.22
C GLY A 72 -8.85 -1.23 2.93
N HIS A 73 -9.76 -1.95 2.27
CA HIS A 73 -9.53 -2.63 0.99
C HIS A 73 -9.50 -1.62 -0.17
N CYS A 74 -8.48 -0.77 -0.18
CA CYS A 74 -8.34 0.35 -1.11
C CYS A 74 -6.88 0.69 -1.39
N VAL A 75 -6.66 1.54 -2.38
CA VAL A 75 -5.38 2.02 -2.89
C VAL A 75 -5.30 3.53 -2.59
N PRO A 76 -4.34 3.98 -1.77
CA PRO A 76 -4.26 5.38 -1.36
C PRO A 76 -3.66 6.27 -2.47
N GLY A 77 -4.21 7.48 -2.58
CA GLY A 77 -3.75 8.56 -3.48
C GLY A 77 -4.09 8.39 -4.95
N GLY A 78 -5.04 7.50 -5.30
CA GLY A 78 -5.66 7.48 -6.62
C GLY A 78 -6.66 8.62 -6.78
N ALA A 79 -6.63 9.30 -7.92
CA ALA A 79 -7.70 10.22 -8.32
C ALA A 79 -8.77 9.47 -9.10
N ASP A 80 -10.01 9.92 -9.00
CA ASP A 80 -11.02 9.58 -9.99
C ASP A 80 -10.62 10.14 -11.36
N GLN A 81 -10.91 9.42 -12.45
CA GLN A 81 -10.76 9.96 -13.78
C GLN A 81 -11.67 11.17 -13.99
N PRO A 82 -11.21 12.14 -14.80
CA PRO A 82 -12.04 13.25 -15.24
C PRO A 82 -13.36 12.75 -15.84
N GLY A 83 -14.50 13.29 -15.37
CA GLY A 83 -15.83 12.91 -15.85
C GLY A 83 -16.53 11.82 -15.03
N ALA A 84 -15.89 11.28 -14.00
CA ALA A 84 -16.56 10.50 -12.96
C ALA A 84 -17.59 11.39 -12.25
N GLY A 85 -18.87 11.17 -12.52
CA GLY A 85 -19.97 12.00 -12.01
C GLY A 85 -20.16 11.99 -10.49
N ALA A 86 -19.34 11.22 -9.75
CA ALA A 86 -19.21 11.31 -8.30
C ALA A 86 -17.80 10.86 -7.84
N PRO A 87 -17.33 11.29 -6.65
CA PRO A 87 -16.09 10.80 -6.06
C PRO A 87 -16.09 9.28 -5.84
N GLY A 88 -14.97 8.61 -6.09
CA GLY A 88 -14.71 7.17 -5.95
C GLY A 88 -15.17 6.27 -7.12
N GLN A 89 -15.63 6.83 -8.25
CA GLN A 89 -16.29 6.04 -9.30
C GLN A 89 -15.37 5.44 -10.36
N THR A 90 -14.13 5.92 -10.50
CA THR A 90 -13.25 5.51 -11.62
C THR A 90 -12.11 4.61 -11.21
N LEU A 91 -11.90 4.52 -9.90
CA LEU A 91 -11.26 3.41 -9.22
C LEU A 91 -12.18 3.03 -8.07
N PHE A 92 -12.96 1.95 -8.23
CA PHE A 92 -13.76 1.36 -7.13
C PHE A 92 -12.93 0.98 -5.88
N PHE A 93 -11.61 1.15 -5.97
CA PHE A 93 -10.63 0.84 -4.95
C PHE A 93 -9.84 2.07 -4.48
N SER A 94 -10.16 3.32 -4.84
CA SER A 94 -9.42 4.47 -4.27
C SER A 94 -9.76 4.69 -2.80
N CYS A 95 -8.74 4.91 -1.95
CA CYS A 95 -9.00 5.32 -0.56
C CYS A 95 -9.50 6.77 -0.50
N LYS A 96 -10.34 7.06 0.49
CA LYS A 96 -10.86 8.40 0.78
C LYS A 96 -9.70 9.38 1.02
N PRO A 97 -9.72 10.56 0.37
CA PRO A 97 -8.79 11.64 0.68
C PRO A 97 -9.01 12.24 2.09
N PRO A 98 -7.98 12.81 2.72
CA PRO A 98 -6.59 12.87 2.25
C PRO A 98 -5.89 11.52 2.40
N ALA A 99 -5.16 11.12 1.35
CA ALA A 99 -4.26 9.98 1.44
C ALA A 99 -2.88 10.46 1.89
N ALA A 100 -2.33 9.86 2.94
CA ALA A 100 -0.97 10.14 3.40
C ALA A 100 0.10 9.72 2.38
N VAL A 101 -0.26 8.85 1.45
CA VAL A 101 0.65 8.32 0.43
C VAL A 101 -0.10 8.10 -0.88
N ALA A 102 0.53 8.41 -2.01
CA ALA A 102 0.07 7.97 -3.32
C ALA A 102 0.80 6.69 -3.72
N TRP A 103 0.07 5.58 -3.79
CA TRP A 103 0.66 4.27 -4.08
C TRP A 103 1.43 4.25 -5.41
N GLY A 104 0.88 4.88 -6.46
CA GLY A 104 1.54 4.98 -7.76
C GLY A 104 2.90 5.67 -7.67
N ASP A 105 2.98 6.78 -6.93
CA ASP A 105 4.23 7.52 -6.74
C ASP A 105 5.26 6.70 -5.96
N VAL A 106 4.82 5.95 -4.94
CA VAL A 106 5.70 5.04 -4.18
C VAL A 106 6.30 3.98 -5.09
N VAL A 107 5.49 3.32 -5.92
CA VAL A 107 5.96 2.27 -6.83
C VAL A 107 6.94 2.84 -7.86
N LEU A 108 6.59 3.97 -8.47
CA LEU A 108 7.49 4.63 -9.44
C LEU A 108 8.80 5.06 -8.78
N ARG A 109 8.74 5.58 -7.55
CA ARG A 109 9.94 5.96 -6.81
C ARG A 109 10.82 4.76 -6.49
N PHE A 110 10.23 3.63 -6.08
CA PHE A 110 10.98 2.38 -5.85
C PHE A 110 11.81 1.99 -7.08
N PHE A 111 11.23 1.95 -8.27
CA PHE A 111 11.99 1.59 -9.47
C PHE A 111 13.04 2.63 -9.88
N LYS A 112 12.80 3.91 -9.62
CA LYS A 112 13.80 4.97 -9.85
C LYS A 112 14.98 4.87 -8.89
N ASP A 113 14.73 4.50 -7.63
CA ASP A 113 15.76 4.32 -6.61
C ASP A 113 16.51 2.97 -6.73
N HIS A 114 15.89 2.00 -7.42
CA HIS A 114 16.42 0.66 -7.65
C HIS A 114 16.43 0.32 -9.15
N PRO A 115 17.17 1.08 -9.98
CA PRO A 115 17.24 0.79 -11.40
C PRO A 115 17.82 -0.61 -11.63
N ARG A 116 17.30 -1.32 -12.63
CA ARG A 116 17.98 -2.54 -13.10
C ARG A 116 19.36 -2.15 -13.63
N PRO A 117 20.40 -2.98 -13.39
CA PRO A 117 21.70 -2.79 -14.01
C PRO A 117 21.62 -2.75 -15.53
#